data_AF-A0A819RDU5-F1
#
_entry.id   AF-A0A819RDU5-F1
#
_cell.length_a   1.000
_cell.length_b   1.000
_cell.length_c   1.000
_cell.angle_alpha   90.00
_cell.angle_beta   90.00
_cell.angle_gamma   90.00
#
_symmetry.space_group_name_H-M   'P 1'
#
loop_
_entity.id
_entity.type
_entity.pdbx_description
1 polymer ?
#
loop_
_entity_poly.entity_id
_entity_poly.type
_entity_poly.pdbx_seq_one_letter_code
_entity_poly.pdbx_strand_id
1 'polypeptide(L)'
;MIHLLEQERPVWLPGSAQGYHAFTYGWLAGELVRRVDPQKRTTGKFIREEIADRIQTKFYIGLPQEFEQRVSPLIFTDLEDILNTSIVRVLVQVENNFSK
;
A
#
# COMPACT_ATOMS: atom_id res chain seq x y z
N MET A 1 -11.84 1.93 -9.86
CA MET A 1 -10.37 1.79 -9.86
C MET A 1 -9.93 0.47 -10.47
N ILE A 2 -10.34 -0.69 -9.93
CA ILE A 2 -9.86 -1.98 -10.45
C ILE A 2 -10.10 -2.18 -11.96
N HIS A 3 -11.26 -1.79 -12.48
CA HIS A 3 -11.54 -1.86 -13.93
C HIS A 3 -10.62 -1.00 -14.80
N LEU A 4 -10.08 0.11 -14.27
CA LEU A 4 -9.08 0.89 -14.98
C LEU A 4 -7.77 0.11 -15.05
N LEU A 5 -7.33 -0.44 -13.91
CA LEU A 5 -6.10 -1.25 -13.85
C LEU A 5 -6.17 -2.51 -14.71
N GLU A 6 -7.35 -3.11 -14.88
CA GLU A 6 -7.56 -4.27 -15.77
C GLU A 6 -7.35 -3.92 -17.26
N GLN A 7 -7.56 -2.66 -17.64
CA GLN A 7 -7.43 -2.18 -19.02
C GLN A 7 -6.03 -1.61 -19.32
N GLU A 8 -5.24 -1.35 -18.29
CA GLU A 8 -3.89 -0.80 -18.43
C GLU A 8 -2.93 -1.81 -19.06
N ARG A 9 -2.08 -1.31 -19.96
CA ARG A 9 -0.98 -2.11 -20.51
C ARG A 9 0.17 -2.14 -19.50
N PRO A 10 0.74 -3.31 -19.16
CA PRO A 10 1.96 -3.36 -18.37
C PRO A 10 3.09 -2.52 -19.01
N VAL A 11 3.81 -1.77 -18.19
CA VAL A 11 4.97 -0.96 -18.62
C VAL A 11 6.10 -1.86 -19.14
N TRP A 12 6.26 -3.02 -18.52
CA TRP A 12 7.22 -4.07 -18.91
C TRP A 12 6.51 -5.39 -19.12
N LEU A 13 7.19 -6.35 -19.75
CA LEU A 13 6.72 -7.72 -19.81
C LEU A 13 6.56 -8.27 -18.37
N PRO A 14 5.42 -8.87 -17.99
CA PRO A 14 5.27 -9.45 -16.66
C PRO A 14 6.39 -10.44 -16.34
N GLY A 15 7.03 -10.26 -15.17
CA GLY A 15 8.16 -11.08 -14.72
C GLY A 15 9.54 -10.64 -15.22
N SER A 16 9.64 -9.69 -16.16
CA SER A 16 10.95 -9.22 -16.67
C SER A 16 11.58 -8.11 -15.82
N ALA A 17 10.79 -7.42 -15.00
CA ALA A 17 11.23 -6.34 -14.12
C ALA A 17 10.32 -6.23 -12.89
N GLN A 18 10.77 -5.52 -11.86
CA GLN A 18 9.99 -5.21 -10.66
C GLN A 18 9.87 -3.70 -10.49
N GLY A 19 8.67 -3.24 -10.16
CA GLY A 19 8.38 -1.86 -9.79
C GLY A 19 7.50 -1.84 -8.56
N TYR A 20 7.73 -0.88 -7.66
CA TYR A 20 6.90 -0.74 -6.46
C TYR A 20 5.56 -0.07 -6.82
N HIS A 21 4.47 -0.80 -6.67
CA HIS A 21 3.11 -0.31 -6.92
C HIS A 21 2.57 0.50 -5.73
N ALA A 22 3.20 1.64 -5.44
CA ALA A 22 2.97 2.44 -4.23
C ALA A 22 1.49 2.72 -3.93
N PHE A 23 0.70 2.96 -4.98
CA PHE A 23 -0.74 3.21 -4.85
C PHE A 23 -1.56 2.00 -5.32
N THR A 24 -1.18 1.38 -6.44
CA THR A 24 -2.06 0.44 -7.15
C THR A 24 -2.09 -0.96 -6.53
N TYR A 25 -1.10 -1.33 -5.70
CA TYR A 25 -0.97 -2.66 -5.13
C TYR A 25 -2.18 -3.07 -4.29
N GLY A 26 -2.71 -2.15 -3.47
CA GLY A 26 -3.84 -2.42 -2.59
C GLY A 26 -5.11 -2.85 -3.35
N TRP A 27 -5.38 -2.24 -4.51
CA TRP A 27 -6.50 -2.65 -5.36
C TRP A 27 -6.25 -3.97 -6.07
N LEU A 28 -5.04 -4.19 -6.61
CA LEU A 28 -4.70 -5.44 -7.30
C LEU A 28 -4.78 -6.64 -6.36
N ALA A 29 -4.07 -6.59 -5.22
CA ALA A 29 -4.09 -7.66 -4.23
C ALA A 29 -5.48 -7.81 -3.59
N GLY A 30 -6.16 -6.69 -3.31
CA GLY A 30 -7.50 -6.72 -2.73
C GLY A 30 -8.55 -7.36 -3.63
N GLU A 31 -8.49 -7.12 -4.94
CA GLU A 31 -9.39 -7.77 -5.88
C GLU A 31 -9.16 -9.29 -5.95
N LEU A 32 -7.90 -9.73 -5.89
CA LEU A 32 -7.59 -11.17 -5.82
C LEU A 32 -8.23 -11.80 -4.59
N VAL A 33 -8.04 -11.21 -3.40
CA VAL A 33 -8.67 -11.67 -2.14
C VAL A 33 -10.19 -11.74 -2.30
N ARG A 34 -10.82 -10.67 -2.80
CA ARG A 34 -12.28 -10.62 -2.99
C ARG A 34 -12.79 -11.67 -3.97
N ARG A 35 -12.03 -12.01 -5.02
CA ARG A 35 -12.41 -13.03 -6.01
C ARG A 35 -12.29 -14.44 -5.44
N VAL A 36 -11.25 -14.74 -4.67
CA VAL A 36 -11.02 -16.10 -4.14
C VAL A 36 -11.78 -16.37 -2.84
N ASP A 37 -12.10 -15.34 -2.07
CA ASP A 37 -12.91 -15.48 -0.85
C ASP A 37 -14.34 -15.93 -1.19
N PRO A 38 -14.83 -17.06 -0.64
CA PRO A 38 -16.19 -17.54 -0.92
C PRO A 38 -17.28 -16.53 -0.55
N GLN A 39 -17.04 -15.74 0.51
CA GLN A 39 -17.98 -14.72 0.98
C GLN A 39 -17.85 -13.39 0.22
N LYS A 40 -16.91 -13.28 -0.73
CA LYS A 40 -16.63 -12.07 -1.52
C LYS A 40 -16.41 -10.82 -0.65
N ARG A 41 -15.84 -10.99 0.54
CA ARG A 41 -15.60 -9.90 1.50
C ARG A 41 -14.60 -8.91 0.93
N THR A 42 -14.69 -7.67 1.41
CA THR A 42 -13.64 -6.67 1.17
C THR A 42 -12.35 -7.09 1.87
N THR A 43 -11.20 -6.64 1.36
CA THR A 43 -9.89 -6.93 1.98
C THR A 43 -9.84 -6.57 3.46
N GLY A 44 -10.42 -5.42 3.84
CA GLY A 44 -10.44 -4.99 5.23
C GLY A 44 -11.29 -5.89 6.13
N LYS A 45 -12.43 -6.38 5.65
CA LYS A 45 -13.26 -7.34 6.39
C LYS A 45 -12.57 -8.70 6.49
N PHE A 46 -11.98 -9.19 5.40
CA PHE A 46 -11.23 -10.44 5.38
C PHE A 46 -10.07 -10.41 6.38
N ILE A 47 -9.23 -9.36 6.36
CA ILE A 47 -8.10 -9.22 7.29
C ILE A 47 -8.58 -9.13 8.74
N ARG A 48 -9.68 -8.44 9.01
CA ARG A 48 -10.25 -8.37 10.36
C ARG A 48 -10.61 -9.76 10.87
N GLU A 49 -11.44 -10.48 10.14
CA GLU A 49 -12.02 -11.75 10.58
C GLU A 49 -11.02 -12.92 10.55
N GLU A 50 -10.16 -12.98 9.53
CA GLU A 50 -9.26 -14.12 9.33
C GLU A 50 -7.89 -13.95 9.98
N ILE A 51 -7.49 -12.72 10.31
CA ILE A 51 -6.15 -12.43 10.85
C ILE A 51 -6.27 -11.68 12.16
N ALA A 52 -6.81 -10.45 12.14
CA ALA A 52 -6.70 -9.53 13.26
C ALA A 52 -7.44 -10.05 14.51
N ASP A 53 -8.68 -10.51 14.33
CA ASP A 53 -9.51 -11.04 15.42
C ASP A 53 -8.92 -12.35 15.97
N ARG A 54 -8.33 -13.19 15.10
CA ARG A 54 -7.71 -14.47 15.50
C ARG A 54 -6.48 -14.29 16.38
N ILE A 55 -5.72 -13.22 16.17
CA ILE A 55 -4.55 -12.87 17.00
C ILE A 55 -4.86 -11.76 18.01
N GLN A 56 -6.13 -11.41 18.18
CA GLN A 56 -6.61 -10.41 19.15
C GLN A 56 -5.93 -9.03 19.01
N THR A 57 -5.62 -8.63 17.77
CA THR A 57 -5.00 -7.33 17.49
C THR A 57 -5.99 -6.32 16.92
N LYS A 58 -5.77 -5.05 17.23
CA LYS A 58 -6.59 -3.93 16.73
C LYS A 58 -5.94 -3.37 15.47
N PHE A 59 -6.22 -3.98 14.31
CA PHE A 59 -5.74 -3.56 13.00
C PHE A 59 -6.91 -3.27 12.04
N TYR A 60 -6.82 -2.17 11.27
CA TYR A 60 -7.92 -1.71 10.44
C TYR A 60 -7.45 -1.32 9.03
N ILE A 61 -8.12 -1.88 8.02
CA ILE A 61 -8.20 -1.29 6.68
C ILE A 61 -9.64 -0.82 6.52
N GLY A 62 -9.83 0.51 6.55
CA GLY A 62 -11.14 1.13 6.80
C GLY A 62 -11.43 1.16 8.30
N LEU A 63 -11.02 2.26 8.95
CA LEU A 63 -11.22 2.48 10.39
C LEU A 63 -12.70 2.79 10.67
N PRO A 64 -13.35 2.11 11.63
CA PRO A 64 -14.67 2.49 12.10
C PRO A 64 -14.68 3.91 12.68
N GLN A 65 -15.76 4.65 12.43
CA GLN A 65 -15.85 6.08 12.75
C GLN A 65 -15.69 6.34 14.26
N GLU A 66 -16.17 5.43 15.11
CA GLU A 66 -16.06 5.52 16.56
C GLU A 66 -14.60 5.56 17.07
N PHE A 67 -13.65 5.14 16.24
CA PHE A 67 -12.22 5.15 16.57
C PHE A 67 -11.44 6.29 15.91
N GLU A 68 -12.07 7.18 15.14
CA GLU A 68 -11.38 8.31 14.49
C GLU A 68 -10.63 9.18 15.49
N GLN A 69 -11.18 9.39 16.69
CA GLN A 69 -10.55 10.17 17.78
C GLN A 69 -9.24 9.57 18.29
N ARG A 70 -8.90 8.33 17.89
CA ARG A 70 -7.66 7.64 18.27
C ARG A 70 -6.58 7.75 17.21
N VAL A 71 -6.86 8.35 16.07
CA VAL A 71 -5.87 8.57 15.00
C VAL A 71 -4.92 9.67 15.43
N SER A 72 -3.65 9.33 15.62
CA SER A 72 -2.61 10.33 15.88
C SER A 72 -2.35 11.16 14.61
N PRO A 73 -2.21 12.49 14.71
CA PRO A 73 -1.84 13.31 13.57
C PRO A 73 -0.50 12.86 12.98
N LEU A 74 -0.43 12.75 11.65
CA LEU A 74 0.85 12.61 10.98
C LEU A 74 1.58 13.96 11.04
N ILE A 75 2.71 13.99 11.75
CA ILE A 75 3.61 15.13 11.76
C ILE A 75 4.57 14.92 10.61
N PHE A 76 4.39 15.69 9.54
CA PHE A 76 5.36 15.76 8.47
C PHE A 76 6.45 16.73 8.88
N THR A 77 7.69 16.26 8.89
CA THR A 77 8.86 17.14 8.99
C THR A 77 9.03 17.87 7.66
N ASP A 78 9.56 19.09 7.69
CA ASP A 78 9.77 19.87 6.46
C ASP A 78 10.65 19.11 5.46
N LEU A 79 10.44 19.36 4.17
CA LEU A 79 11.20 18.74 3.08
C LEU A 79 12.72 18.92 3.27
N GLU A 80 13.14 20.05 3.83
CA GLU A 80 14.54 20.33 4.13
C GLU A 80 15.10 19.34 5.17
N ASP A 81 14.34 19.02 6.21
CA ASP A 81 14.73 18.05 7.22
C ASP A 81 14.73 16.63 6.66
N ILE A 82 13.76 16.29 5.81
CA ILE A 82 13.69 15.00 5.11
C ILE A 82 14.91 14.81 4.19
N LEU A 83 15.27 15.82 3.40
CA LEU A 83 16.45 15.80 2.53
C LEU A 83 17.77 15.76 3.33
N ASN A 84 17.75 16.26 4.56
CA ASN A 84 18.89 16.20 5.48
C ASN A 84 18.97 14.89 6.28
N THR A 85 17.95 14.04 6.27
CA THR A 85 18.07 12.67 6.80
C THR A 85 18.88 11.78 5.85
N SER A 86 19.72 10.92 6.43
CA SER A 86 20.65 10.07 5.67
C SER A 86 19.95 9.11 4.70
N ILE A 87 18.69 8.77 4.94
CA ILE A 87 17.91 7.83 4.11
C ILE A 87 17.55 8.41 2.75
N VAL A 88 17.16 9.68 2.66
CA VAL A 88 16.73 10.29 1.39
C VAL A 88 17.91 10.65 0.50
N ARG A 89 19.05 11.04 1.09
CA ARG A 89 20.30 11.24 0.34
C ARG A 89 20.74 9.99 -0.40
N VAL A 90 20.58 8.80 0.21
CA VAL A 90 20.92 7.53 -0.44
C VAL A 90 20.03 7.27 -1.66
N LEU A 91 18.72 7.52 -1.57
CA LEU A 91 17.79 7.28 -2.68
C LEU A 91 18.03 8.22 -3.87
N VAL A 92 18.22 9.52 -3.64
CA VAL A 92 18.50 10.50 -4.71
C VAL A 92 19.86 10.24 -5.36
N GLN A 93 20.87 9.84 -4.56
CA GLN A 93 22.18 9.54 -5.10
C GLN A 93 22.21 8.23 -5.90
N VAL A 94 21.34 7.28 -5.56
CA VAL A 94 21.14 6.04 -6.32
C VAL A 94 20.43 6.34 -7.66
N GLU A 95 19.38 7.15 -7.69
CA GLU A 95 18.71 7.55 -8.95
C GLU A 95 19.64 8.27 -9.93
N ASN A 96 20.51 9.17 -9.44
CA ASN A 96 21.48 9.86 -10.27
C ASN A 96 22.58 8.95 -10.85
N ASN A 97 22.84 7.79 -10.24
CA ASN A 97 23.85 6.82 -10.72
C ASN A 97 23.32 5.85 -11.78
N PHE A 98 22.01 5.84 -12.06
CA PHE A 98 21.40 5.01 -13.11
C PHE A 98 21.22 5.75 -14.45
N SER A 99 21.61 7.02 -14.54
CA SER A 99 21.73 7.75 -15.81
C SER A 99 23.15 7.62 -16.38
N LYS A 100 23.48 6.44 -16.90
CA LYS A 100 24.57 6.22 -17.86
C LYS A 100 24.15 5.20 -18.91
#